data_AF-A0A529TTX7-F1
#
_entry.id   AF-A0A529TTX7-F1
#
_cell.length_a   1.000
_cell.length_b   1.000
_cell.length_c   1.000
_cell.angle_alpha   90.00
_cell.angle_beta   90.00
_cell.angle_gamma   90.00
#
_symmetry.space_group_name_H-M   'P 1'
#
loop_
_entity.id
_entity.type
_entity.pdbx_description
1 polymer ?
#
loop_
_entity_poly.entity_id
_entity_poly.type
_entity_poly.pdbx_seq_one_letter_code
_entity_poly.pdbx_strand_id
1 'polypeptide(L)'
;AKRLGIRITDEQVDAAYQRFASSNKMPLAKLDAIMSQSGVTREHFKEFIRAQMAWNQALSARYRSGEGGSVTEQDAVRRMLDKGGSKPTATEYMLQQVIFVVPASERAATLAKRKREADAMRARFSGCNTTREFAKGLIDVTVRDLGRVLAPQLPTDWAEQIKATKVGGATPTRETERGVEFIGICSSREVSDDKAAQMVFQSEGGNDKDADELSKKYVAELRQKAKIVER
;
A
#
# COMPACT_ATOMS: atom_id res chain seq x y z
N ALA A 1 -17.65 21.59 -0.15
CA ALA A 1 -17.13 21.94 1.20
C ALA A 1 -18.20 22.51 2.12
N LYS A 2 -18.66 23.76 1.97
CA LYS A 2 -19.64 24.39 2.88
C LYS A 2 -20.94 23.59 3.06
N ARG A 3 -21.55 23.12 1.95
CA ARG A 3 -22.75 22.27 1.99
C ARG A 3 -22.54 20.89 2.65
N LEU A 4 -21.29 20.44 2.77
CA LEU A 4 -20.91 19.18 3.39
C LEU A 4 -20.42 19.37 4.84
N GLY A 5 -20.54 20.58 5.41
CA GLY A 5 -20.05 20.89 6.76
C GLY A 5 -18.52 20.87 6.89
N ILE A 6 -17.78 20.83 5.78
CA ILE A 6 -16.31 20.77 5.81
C ILE A 6 -15.75 22.16 6.12
N ARG A 7 -15.01 22.27 7.23
CA ARG A 7 -14.31 23.48 7.67
C ARG A 7 -12.83 23.17 7.85
N ILE A 8 -12.00 23.88 7.08
CA ILE A 8 -10.54 23.85 7.21
C ILE A 8 -10.14 25.06 8.06
N THR A 9 -9.45 24.83 9.18
CA THR A 9 -9.03 25.89 10.09
C THR A 9 -7.77 26.59 9.61
N ASP A 10 -7.48 27.78 10.13
CA ASP A 10 -6.31 28.56 9.71
C ASP A 10 -5.01 27.87 10.14
N GLU A 11 -5.01 27.21 11.30
CA GLU A 11 -3.88 26.42 11.79
C GLU A 11 -3.56 25.25 10.87
N GLN A 12 -4.59 24.61 10.30
CA GLN A 12 -4.41 23.53 9.33
C GLN A 12 -3.77 24.02 8.02
N VAL A 13 -4.17 25.22 7.58
CA VAL A 13 -3.61 25.87 6.38
C VAL A 13 -2.17 26.29 6.62
N ASP A 14 -1.88 26.87 7.78
CA ASP A 14 -0.53 27.31 8.16
C ASP A 14 0.44 26.14 8.28
N ALA A 15 0.00 25.04 8.92
CA ALA A 15 0.79 23.82 8.99
C ALA A 15 1.04 23.20 7.59
N ALA A 16 0.05 23.24 6.70
CA ALA A 16 0.20 22.77 5.33
C ALA A 16 1.16 23.66 4.52
N TYR A 17 1.08 24.98 4.70
CA TYR A 17 2.00 25.94 4.09
C TYR A 17 3.45 25.73 4.54
N GLN A 18 3.66 25.50 5.84
CA GLN A 18 4.97 25.15 6.39
C GLN A 18 5.50 23.83 5.82
N ARG A 19 4.66 22.79 5.77
CA ARG A 19 5.04 21.50 5.16
C ARG A 19 5.44 21.66 3.69
N PHE A 20 4.73 22.49 2.92
CA PHE A 20 5.08 22.74 1.52
C PHE A 20 6.50 23.33 1.40
N ALA A 21 6.84 24.32 2.23
CA ALA A 21 8.18 24.90 2.26
C ALA A 21 9.25 23.86 2.66
N SER A 22 8.99 23.08 3.71
CA SER A 22 9.90 22.04 4.19
C SER A 22 10.12 20.92 3.17
N SER A 23 9.07 20.44 2.50
CA SER A 23 9.18 19.42 1.44
C SER A 23 9.99 19.90 0.25
N ASN A 24 9.96 21.20 -0.04
CA ASN A 24 10.79 21.84 -1.07
C ASN A 24 12.16 22.30 -0.54
N LYS A 25 12.54 21.87 0.67
CA LYS A 25 13.84 22.16 1.32
C LYS A 25 14.19 23.65 1.36
N MET A 26 13.19 24.51 1.59
CA MET A 26 13.41 25.96 1.65
C MET A 26 12.73 26.61 2.86
N PRO A 27 13.31 27.69 3.42
CA PRO A 27 12.65 28.49 4.44
C PRO A 27 11.42 29.21 3.90
N LEU A 28 10.46 29.51 4.78
CA LEU A 28 9.21 30.23 4.42
C LEU A 28 9.47 31.56 3.72
N ALA A 29 10.40 32.37 4.25
CA ALA A 29 10.76 33.64 3.63
C ALA A 29 11.25 33.51 2.18
N LYS A 30 11.92 32.40 1.85
CA LYS A 30 12.36 32.11 0.48
C LYS A 30 11.19 31.69 -0.41
N LEU A 31 10.26 30.91 0.13
CA LEU A 31 9.02 30.55 -0.57
C LEU A 31 8.19 31.79 -0.89
N ASP A 32 8.00 32.70 0.07
CA ASP A 32 7.29 33.97 -0.14
C ASP A 32 7.91 34.79 -1.26
N ALA A 33 9.24 34.94 -1.25
CA ALA A 33 9.95 35.68 -2.27
C ALA A 33 9.75 35.08 -3.67
N ILE A 34 9.85 33.75 -3.80
CA ILE A 34 9.64 33.06 -5.08
C ILE A 34 8.20 33.23 -5.58
N MET A 35 7.20 33.05 -4.71
CA MET A 35 5.80 33.20 -5.11
C MET A 35 5.46 34.63 -5.52
N SER A 36 6.03 35.62 -4.83
CA SER A 36 5.82 37.04 -5.15
C SER A 36 6.35 37.41 -6.53
N GLN A 37 7.42 36.76 -7.02
CA GLN A 37 7.93 36.96 -8.38
C GLN A 37 6.93 36.49 -9.46
N SER A 38 6.08 35.52 -9.14
CA SER A 38 4.99 35.05 -10.00
C SER A 38 3.66 35.75 -9.72
N GLY A 39 3.65 36.83 -8.93
CA GLY A 39 2.45 37.58 -8.57
C GLY A 39 1.53 36.89 -7.57
N VAL A 40 1.98 35.82 -6.91
CA VAL A 40 1.19 35.07 -5.93
C VAL A 40 1.56 35.52 -4.52
N THR A 41 0.60 36.07 -3.77
CA THR A 41 0.81 36.43 -2.36
C THR A 41 0.71 35.20 -1.47
N ARG A 42 1.30 35.30 -0.27
CA ARG A 42 1.20 34.26 0.77
C ARG A 42 -0.26 33.95 1.09
N GLU A 43 -1.08 34.98 1.23
CA GLU A 43 -2.50 34.88 1.55
C GLU A 43 -3.24 34.11 0.44
N HIS A 44 -2.98 34.44 -0.83
CA HIS A 44 -3.62 33.77 -1.96
C HIS A 44 -3.22 32.29 -2.05
N PHE A 45 -1.95 31.98 -1.80
CA PHE A 45 -1.49 30.59 -1.78
C PHE A 45 -2.07 29.80 -0.59
N LYS A 46 -2.22 30.43 0.58
CA LYS A 46 -2.92 29.83 1.72
C LYS A 46 -4.40 29.57 1.40
N GLU A 47 -5.06 30.46 0.68
CA GLU A 47 -6.43 30.22 0.18
C GLU A 47 -6.50 29.05 -0.80
N PHE A 48 -5.53 28.94 -1.71
CA PHE A 48 -5.39 27.80 -2.62
C PHE A 48 -5.24 26.49 -1.84
N ILE A 49 -4.34 26.44 -0.85
CA ILE A 49 -4.16 25.29 0.05
C ILE A 49 -5.48 24.94 0.73
N ARG A 50 -6.19 25.94 1.27
CA ARG A 50 -7.49 25.74 1.93
C ARG A 50 -8.50 25.11 0.97
N ALA A 51 -8.58 25.60 -0.26
CA ALA A 51 -9.46 25.06 -1.29
C ALA A 51 -9.11 23.61 -1.64
N GLN A 52 -7.81 23.30 -1.80
CA GLN A 52 -7.35 21.95 -2.10
C GLN A 52 -7.60 20.96 -0.95
N MET A 53 -7.38 21.38 0.30
CA MET A 53 -7.70 20.57 1.47
C MET A 53 -9.20 20.32 1.60
N ALA A 54 -10.02 21.36 1.40
CA ALA A 54 -11.47 21.24 1.43
C ALA A 54 -12.01 20.36 0.30
N TRP A 55 -11.37 20.39 -0.88
CA TRP A 55 -11.66 19.49 -1.99
C TRP A 55 -11.33 18.04 -1.63
N ASN A 56 -10.13 17.77 -1.14
CA ASN A 56 -9.70 16.43 -0.75
C ASN A 56 -10.63 15.85 0.33
N GLN A 57 -10.99 16.63 1.35
CA GLN A 57 -11.96 16.18 2.36
C GLN A 57 -13.36 15.94 1.78
N ALA A 58 -13.79 16.73 0.80
CA ALA A 58 -15.07 16.53 0.12
C ALA A 58 -15.07 15.26 -0.74
N LEU A 59 -13.97 15.00 -1.44
CA LEU A 59 -13.76 13.78 -2.20
C LEU A 59 -13.74 12.56 -1.26
N SER A 60 -13.01 12.61 -0.15
CA SER A 60 -12.99 11.53 0.84
C SER A 60 -14.35 11.32 1.50
N ALA A 61 -15.09 12.39 1.81
CA ALA A 61 -16.45 12.29 2.35
C ALA A 61 -17.40 11.61 1.36
N ARG A 62 -17.30 11.97 0.08
CA ARG A 62 -18.08 11.34 -1.00
C ARG A 62 -17.66 9.90 -1.27
N TYR A 63 -16.37 9.60 -1.18
CA TYR A 63 -15.84 8.24 -1.25
C TYR A 63 -16.49 7.41 -0.14
N ARG A 64 -16.46 7.87 1.11
CA ARG A 64 -17.09 7.18 2.24
C ARG A 64 -18.62 7.10 2.18
N SER A 65 -19.30 8.09 1.60
CA SER A 65 -20.77 8.16 1.55
C SER A 65 -21.38 7.63 0.24
N GLY A 66 -20.57 7.03 -0.63
CA GLY A 66 -20.98 6.55 -1.96
C GLY A 66 -20.15 5.37 -2.44
N GLU A 67 -20.10 5.19 -3.76
CA GLU A 67 -19.51 4.10 -4.57
C GLU A 67 -18.02 3.76 -4.34
N GLY A 68 -17.35 4.41 -3.39
CA GLY A 68 -15.95 4.16 -3.02
C GLY A 68 -15.74 3.68 -1.59
N GLY A 69 -16.77 3.72 -0.74
CA GLY A 69 -16.63 3.54 0.71
C GLY A 69 -16.72 2.07 1.07
N SER A 70 -15.58 1.37 0.99
CA SER A 70 -15.50 -0.10 1.00
C SER A 70 -16.29 -0.71 -0.16
N VAL A 71 -15.67 -1.63 -0.91
CA VAL A 71 -16.44 -2.45 -1.85
C VAL A 71 -17.44 -3.23 -1.02
N THR A 72 -18.70 -2.76 -1.02
CA THR A 72 -19.81 -3.49 -0.45
C THR A 72 -19.97 -4.77 -1.26
N GLU A 73 -20.48 -5.85 -0.66
CA GLU A 73 -20.73 -7.10 -1.42
C GLU A 73 -21.58 -6.83 -2.67
N GLN A 74 -22.49 -5.84 -2.62
CA GLN A 74 -23.33 -5.43 -3.74
C GLN A 74 -22.53 -4.75 -4.87
N ASP A 75 -21.54 -3.91 -4.57
CA ASP A 75 -20.68 -3.30 -5.57
C ASP A 75 -19.73 -4.32 -6.23
N ALA A 76 -19.23 -5.29 -5.46
CA ALA A 76 -18.47 -6.42 -6.00
C ALA A 76 -19.33 -7.25 -6.97
N VAL A 77 -20.58 -7.55 -6.61
CA VAL A 77 -21.54 -8.28 -7.45
C VAL A 77 -21.86 -7.49 -8.72
N ARG A 78 -22.06 -6.17 -8.62
CA ARG A 78 -22.35 -5.33 -9.79
C ARG A 78 -21.15 -5.27 -10.75
N ARG A 79 -19.93 -5.07 -10.23
CA ARG A 79 -18.69 -5.13 -11.01
C ARG A 79 -18.45 -6.52 -11.63
N MET A 80 -18.83 -7.60 -10.93
CA MET A 80 -18.79 -8.96 -11.49
C MET A 80 -19.76 -9.12 -12.66
N LEU A 81 -20.99 -8.61 -12.54
CA LEU A 81 -21.99 -8.64 -13.62
C LEU A 81 -21.54 -7.83 -14.84
N ASP A 82 -20.92 -6.66 -14.62
CA ASP A 82 -20.38 -5.81 -15.69
C ASP A 82 -19.18 -6.44 -16.41
N LYS A 83 -18.36 -7.26 -15.72
CA LYS A 83 -17.24 -8.02 -16.31
C LYS A 83 -17.65 -9.38 -16.91
N GLY A 84 -18.96 -9.64 -17.09
CA GLY A 84 -19.46 -10.86 -17.73
C GLY A 84 -19.72 -12.03 -16.78
N GLY A 85 -19.87 -11.76 -15.48
CA GLY A 85 -20.25 -12.76 -14.46
C GLY A 85 -19.11 -13.61 -13.90
N SER A 86 -17.89 -13.44 -14.39
CA SER A 86 -16.71 -14.17 -13.91
C SER A 86 -16.15 -13.54 -12.63
N LYS A 87 -16.02 -14.37 -11.57
CA LYS A 87 -15.36 -13.97 -10.31
C LYS A 87 -13.88 -13.67 -10.58
N PRO A 88 -13.34 -12.53 -10.11
CA PRO A 88 -11.90 -12.30 -10.12
C PRO A 88 -11.17 -13.45 -9.41
N THR A 89 -10.08 -13.92 -10.01
CA THR A 89 -9.19 -14.87 -9.35
C THR A 89 -8.12 -14.13 -8.56
N ALA A 90 -7.76 -14.66 -7.40
CA ALA A 90 -6.58 -14.25 -6.66
C ALA A 90 -5.64 -15.46 -6.50
N THR A 91 -4.34 -15.23 -6.57
CA THR A 91 -3.37 -16.27 -6.23
C THR A 91 -3.29 -16.41 -4.71
N GLU A 92 -3.55 -17.60 -4.20
CA GLU A 92 -3.33 -17.99 -2.80
C GLU A 92 -2.01 -18.74 -2.68
N TYR A 93 -1.14 -18.27 -1.78
CA TYR A 93 0.13 -18.89 -1.45
C TYR A 93 0.07 -19.60 -0.10
N MET A 94 0.70 -20.76 -0.02
CA MET A 94 1.11 -21.36 1.26
C MET A 94 2.58 -21.03 1.47
N LEU A 95 2.89 -20.32 2.55
CA LEU A 95 4.22 -19.78 2.80
C LEU A 95 4.79 -20.28 4.12
N GLN A 96 6.11 -20.45 4.15
CA GLN A 96 6.86 -20.75 5.35
C GLN A 96 8.04 -19.77 5.46
N GLN A 97 8.20 -19.17 6.62
CA GLN A 97 9.29 -18.24 6.91
C GLN A 97 10.38 -18.94 7.70
N VAL A 98 11.61 -18.79 7.25
CA VAL A 98 12.79 -19.29 7.96
C VAL A 98 13.59 -18.10 8.44
N ILE A 99 13.94 -18.11 9.72
CA ILE A 99 14.59 -17.00 10.42
C ILE A 99 15.84 -17.53 11.10
N PHE A 100 16.99 -17.06 10.63
CA PHE A 100 18.28 -17.22 11.28
C PHE A 100 18.41 -16.08 12.28
N VAL A 101 18.07 -16.37 13.53
CA VAL A 101 18.02 -15.37 14.60
C VAL A 101 19.43 -14.84 14.85
N VAL A 102 19.52 -13.52 15.02
CA VAL A 102 20.75 -12.81 15.38
C VAL A 102 20.44 -11.86 16.53
N PRO A 103 20.92 -12.12 17.75
CA PRO A 103 20.75 -11.21 18.88
C PRO A 103 21.33 -9.83 18.58
N ALA A 104 20.65 -8.78 19.04
CA ALA A 104 21.07 -7.40 18.79
C ALA A 104 22.50 -7.11 19.30
N SER A 105 22.88 -7.70 20.44
CA SER A 105 24.23 -7.59 21.04
C SER A 105 25.33 -8.22 20.18
N GLU A 106 25.01 -9.22 19.37
CA GLU A 106 25.98 -9.99 18.59
C GLU A 106 25.93 -9.67 17.09
N ARG A 107 25.02 -8.77 16.68
CA ARG A 107 24.71 -8.50 15.28
C ARG A 107 25.93 -8.09 14.47
N ALA A 108 26.76 -7.19 15.00
CA ALA A 108 27.96 -6.73 14.29
C ALA A 108 28.96 -7.86 14.03
N ALA A 109 29.05 -8.84 14.94
CA ALA A 109 30.00 -9.94 14.85
C ALA A 109 29.50 -11.12 14.01
N THR A 110 28.19 -11.40 14.04
CA THR A 110 27.65 -12.68 13.55
C THR A 110 26.76 -12.56 12.32
N LEU A 111 26.23 -11.38 11.98
CA LEU A 111 25.25 -11.21 10.91
C LEU A 111 25.75 -11.74 9.55
N ALA A 112 27.00 -11.45 9.18
CA ALA A 112 27.57 -11.92 7.91
C ALA A 112 27.69 -13.45 7.86
N LYS A 113 28.05 -14.10 8.98
CA LYS A 113 28.09 -15.56 9.10
C LYS A 113 26.68 -16.14 8.95
N ARG A 114 25.71 -15.58 9.68
CA ARG A 114 24.31 -16.01 9.67
C ARG A 114 23.66 -15.84 8.30
N LYS A 115 24.04 -14.79 7.56
CA LYS A 115 23.64 -14.60 6.16
C LYS A 115 24.12 -15.74 5.27
N ARG A 116 25.40 -16.12 5.35
CA ARG A 116 25.95 -17.24 4.57
C ARG A 116 25.26 -18.56 4.89
N GLU A 117 24.96 -18.81 6.16
CA GLU A 117 24.22 -20.01 6.59
C GLU A 117 22.78 -20.01 6.05
N ALA A 118 22.10 -18.86 6.08
CA ALA A 118 20.77 -18.70 5.50
C ALA A 118 20.79 -18.92 3.99
N ASP A 119 21.78 -18.36 3.27
CA ASP A 119 21.95 -18.54 1.82
C ASP A 119 22.22 -20.01 1.47
N ALA A 120 23.03 -20.70 2.27
CA ALA A 120 23.32 -22.13 2.09
C ALA A 120 22.08 -22.99 2.31
N MET A 121 21.26 -22.70 3.33
CA MET A 121 19.99 -23.40 3.56
C MET A 121 19.00 -23.11 2.44
N ARG A 122 18.88 -21.84 2.02
CA ARG A 122 18.02 -21.41 0.90
C ARG A 122 18.39 -22.15 -0.39
N ALA A 123 19.67 -22.29 -0.71
CA ALA A 123 20.12 -22.99 -1.91
C ALA A 123 19.71 -24.47 -1.96
N ARG A 124 19.49 -25.07 -0.79
CA ARG A 124 19.06 -26.47 -0.64
C ARG A 124 17.55 -26.61 -0.41
N PHE A 125 16.82 -25.50 -0.40
CA PHE A 125 15.38 -25.49 -0.20
C PHE A 125 14.68 -26.15 -1.40
N SER A 126 13.89 -27.18 -1.13
CA SER A 126 13.14 -27.95 -2.13
C SER A 126 11.67 -28.13 -1.76
N GLY A 127 11.18 -27.29 -0.84
CA GLY A 127 9.80 -27.32 -0.35
C GLY A 127 9.71 -27.31 1.17
N CYS A 128 8.52 -27.01 1.67
CA CYS A 128 8.27 -26.79 3.10
C CYS A 128 8.31 -28.07 3.95
N ASN A 129 8.09 -29.24 3.34
CA ASN A 129 8.05 -30.52 4.05
C ASN A 129 9.39 -30.90 4.70
N THR A 130 10.50 -30.47 4.11
CA THR A 130 11.87 -30.80 4.58
C THR A 130 12.50 -29.68 5.40
N THR A 131 11.89 -28.49 5.40
CA THR A 131 12.48 -27.27 5.98
C THR A 131 12.69 -27.38 7.49
N ARG A 132 11.72 -27.96 8.20
CA ARG A 132 11.85 -28.20 9.65
C ARG A 132 12.95 -29.20 9.97
N GLU A 133 13.10 -30.25 9.16
CA GLU A 133 14.14 -31.25 9.37
C GLU A 133 15.54 -30.68 9.15
N PHE A 134 15.72 -29.88 8.10
CA PHE A 134 16.98 -29.16 7.87
C PHE A 134 17.29 -28.15 8.97
N ALA A 135 16.27 -27.48 9.53
CA ALA A 135 16.46 -26.50 10.59
C ALA A 135 16.89 -27.13 11.93
N LYS A 136 16.50 -28.37 12.24
CA LYS A 136 16.87 -29.05 13.50
C LYS A 136 18.39 -29.16 13.71
N GLY A 137 19.16 -29.24 12.63
CA GLY A 137 20.62 -29.30 12.69
C GLY A 137 21.31 -27.94 12.79
N LEU A 138 20.56 -26.84 12.83
CA LEU A 138 21.07 -25.48 12.79
C LEU A 138 20.75 -24.74 14.09
N ILE A 139 21.72 -23.98 14.59
CA ILE A 139 21.58 -23.18 15.81
C ILE A 139 20.77 -21.92 15.50
N ASP A 140 19.85 -21.58 16.41
CA ASP A 140 19.04 -20.36 16.38
C ASP A 140 18.27 -20.15 15.06
N VAL A 141 17.77 -21.24 14.48
CA VAL A 141 16.91 -21.19 13.28
C VAL A 141 15.46 -21.46 13.68
N THR A 142 14.58 -20.50 13.38
CA THR A 142 13.14 -20.63 13.58
C THR A 142 12.44 -20.84 12.24
N VAL A 143 11.55 -21.84 12.19
CA VAL A 143 10.70 -22.11 11.03
C VAL A 143 9.24 -21.86 11.41
N ARG A 144 8.65 -20.82 10.80
CA ARG A 144 7.28 -20.36 11.07
C ARG A 144 6.40 -20.59 9.85
N ASP A 145 5.28 -21.28 10.02
CA ASP A 145 4.27 -21.41 8.97
C ASP A 145 3.42 -20.14 8.94
N LEU A 146 3.30 -19.52 7.77
CA LEU A 146 2.47 -18.31 7.59
C LEU A 146 1.04 -18.65 7.14
N GLY A 147 0.77 -19.93 6.86
CA GLY A 147 -0.53 -20.39 6.39
C GLY A 147 -0.84 -19.91 4.97
N ARG A 148 -2.15 -19.77 4.67
CA ARG A 148 -2.68 -19.32 3.39
C ARG A 148 -2.70 -17.80 3.35
N VAL A 149 -2.05 -17.21 2.36
CA VAL A 149 -1.99 -15.76 2.15
C VAL A 149 -2.34 -15.45 0.70
N LEU A 150 -3.28 -14.52 0.50
CA LEU A 150 -3.64 -14.08 -0.85
C LEU A 150 -2.61 -13.06 -1.37
N ALA A 151 -2.36 -13.07 -2.68
CA ALA A 151 -1.43 -12.16 -3.34
C ALA A 151 -1.63 -10.67 -3.00
N PRO A 152 -2.86 -10.14 -2.86
CA PRO A 152 -3.10 -8.76 -2.45
C PRO A 152 -2.78 -8.47 -0.97
N GLN A 153 -2.74 -9.50 -0.12
CA GLN A 153 -2.42 -9.38 1.31
C GLN A 153 -0.93 -9.51 1.59
N LEU A 154 -0.12 -9.82 0.57
CA LEU A 154 1.32 -9.95 0.75
C LEU A 154 1.91 -8.60 1.18
N PRO A 155 2.77 -8.58 2.22
CA PRO A 155 3.53 -7.40 2.58
C PRO A 155 4.31 -6.87 1.37
N THR A 156 4.29 -5.55 1.17
CA THR A 156 4.87 -4.90 -0.02
C THR A 156 6.37 -5.19 -0.18
N ASP A 157 7.08 -5.33 0.94
CA ASP A 157 8.51 -5.66 0.99
C ASP A 157 8.83 -7.08 0.49
N TRP A 158 7.88 -8.02 0.57
CA TRP A 158 8.05 -9.41 0.12
C TRP A 158 7.27 -9.76 -1.15
N ALA A 159 6.23 -8.98 -1.49
CA ALA A 159 5.25 -9.34 -2.51
C ALA A 159 5.89 -9.66 -3.87
N GLU A 160 6.80 -8.82 -4.35
CA GLU A 160 7.47 -9.03 -5.64
C GLU A 160 8.35 -10.29 -5.64
N GLN A 161 9.10 -10.50 -4.56
CA GLN A 161 10.00 -11.64 -4.44
C GLN A 161 9.22 -12.96 -4.34
N ILE A 162 8.11 -12.97 -3.60
CA ILE A 162 7.21 -14.13 -3.50
C ILE A 162 6.60 -14.44 -4.87
N LYS A 163 6.06 -13.43 -5.57
CA LYS A 163 5.45 -13.60 -6.90
C LYS A 163 6.45 -14.10 -7.95
N ALA A 164 7.71 -13.68 -7.85
CA ALA A 164 8.78 -14.11 -8.74
C ALA A 164 9.34 -15.50 -8.40
N THR A 165 9.09 -16.02 -7.20
CA THR A 165 9.63 -17.31 -6.75
C THR A 165 8.70 -18.46 -7.12
N LYS A 166 9.25 -19.49 -7.77
CA LYS A 166 8.49 -20.70 -8.13
C LYS A 166 8.10 -21.50 -6.89
N VAL A 167 6.98 -22.22 -6.97
CA VAL A 167 6.57 -23.20 -5.96
C VAL A 167 7.69 -24.22 -5.72
N GLY A 168 7.93 -24.55 -4.45
CA GLY A 168 9.05 -25.38 -4.02
C GLY A 168 10.39 -24.64 -3.88
N GLY A 169 10.45 -23.36 -4.29
CA GLY A 169 11.61 -22.49 -4.15
C GLY A 169 11.53 -21.54 -2.95
N ALA A 170 12.59 -20.77 -2.75
CA ALA A 170 12.70 -19.77 -1.70
C ALA A 170 13.19 -18.40 -2.21
N THR A 171 12.62 -17.33 -1.66
CA THR A 171 13.00 -15.95 -1.94
C THR A 171 14.47 -15.71 -1.59
N PRO A 172 15.13 -14.66 -2.13
CA PRO A 172 16.43 -14.21 -1.62
C PRO A 172 16.41 -13.97 -0.11
N THR A 173 17.56 -14.12 0.54
CA THR A 173 17.71 -13.82 1.96
C THR A 173 17.69 -12.32 2.20
N ARG A 174 17.15 -11.91 3.33
CA ARG A 174 17.04 -10.51 3.76
C ARG A 174 17.50 -10.36 5.18
N GLU A 175 18.15 -9.23 5.45
CA GLU A 175 18.49 -8.84 6.82
C GLU A 175 17.33 -8.06 7.43
N THR A 176 16.90 -8.48 8.61
CA THR A 176 15.81 -7.87 9.39
C THR A 176 16.30 -7.62 10.81
N GLU A 177 15.49 -6.96 11.64
CA GLU A 177 15.82 -6.77 13.07
C GLU A 177 16.01 -8.09 13.81
N ARG A 178 15.27 -9.15 13.43
CA ARG A 178 15.37 -10.48 14.06
C ARG A 178 16.61 -11.27 13.61
N GLY A 179 17.20 -10.92 12.47
CA GLY A 179 18.38 -11.59 11.94
C GLY A 179 18.38 -11.67 10.42
N VAL A 180 18.52 -12.88 9.87
CA VAL A 180 18.45 -13.12 8.41
C VAL A 180 17.28 -14.03 8.10
N GLU A 181 16.48 -13.68 7.10
CA GLU A 181 15.22 -14.37 6.81
C GLU A 181 15.05 -14.65 5.33
N PHE A 182 14.32 -15.72 5.02
CA PHE A 182 13.77 -15.96 3.68
C PHE A 182 12.39 -16.63 3.77
N ILE A 183 11.64 -16.56 2.69
CA ILE A 183 10.31 -17.16 2.57
C ILE A 183 10.37 -18.30 1.55
N GLY A 184 9.98 -19.48 2.00
CA GLY A 184 9.75 -20.66 1.17
C GLY A 184 8.32 -20.71 0.64
N ILE A 185 8.16 -21.05 -0.64
CA ILE A 185 6.87 -21.16 -1.30
C ILE A 185 6.43 -22.63 -1.29
N CYS A 186 5.51 -22.99 -0.41
CA CYS A 186 5.06 -24.38 -0.26
C CYS A 186 4.13 -24.81 -1.39
N SER A 187 3.16 -23.97 -1.72
CA SER A 187 2.24 -24.15 -2.84
C SER A 187 1.64 -22.81 -3.27
N SER A 188 1.09 -22.78 -4.48
CA SER A 188 0.37 -21.63 -5.04
C SER A 188 -0.82 -22.16 -5.82
N ARG A 189 -1.99 -21.55 -5.68
CA ARG A 189 -3.19 -21.89 -6.46
C ARG A 189 -4.03 -20.65 -6.73
N GLU A 190 -4.78 -20.67 -7.82
CA GLU A 190 -5.80 -19.64 -8.06
C GLU A 190 -7.07 -19.97 -7.26
N VAL A 191 -7.62 -18.96 -6.61
CA VAL A 191 -8.90 -19.04 -5.89
C VAL A 191 -9.84 -17.95 -6.38
N SER A 192 -11.12 -18.28 -6.56
CA SER A 192 -12.17 -17.37 -7.04
C SER A 192 -13.38 -17.39 -6.10
N ASP A 193 -13.13 -17.30 -4.80
CA ASP A 193 -14.20 -17.16 -3.80
C ASP A 193 -14.61 -15.69 -3.60
N ASP A 194 -15.74 -15.48 -2.92
CA ASP A 194 -16.32 -14.13 -2.75
C ASP A 194 -15.38 -13.19 -1.97
N LYS A 195 -14.57 -13.75 -1.06
CA LYS A 195 -13.60 -13.01 -0.25
C LYS A 195 -12.36 -12.61 -1.07
N ALA A 196 -11.90 -13.47 -1.97
CA ALA A 196 -10.85 -13.18 -2.94
C ALA A 196 -11.31 -12.10 -3.93
N ALA A 197 -12.54 -12.22 -4.45
CA ALA A 197 -13.14 -11.22 -5.33
C ALA A 197 -13.21 -9.84 -4.65
N GLN A 198 -13.73 -9.78 -3.41
CA GLN A 198 -13.80 -8.53 -2.64
C GLN A 198 -12.42 -7.89 -2.46
N MET A 199 -11.39 -8.68 -2.14
CA MET A 199 -10.03 -8.17 -1.95
C MET A 199 -9.36 -7.70 -3.23
N VAL A 200 -9.54 -8.41 -4.34
CA VAL A 200 -9.05 -7.96 -5.64
C VAL A 200 -9.67 -6.61 -5.98
N PHE A 201 -10.98 -6.46 -5.84
CA PHE A 201 -11.65 -5.19 -6.11
C PHE A 201 -11.24 -4.06 -5.15
N GLN A 202 -10.97 -4.35 -3.87
CA GLN A 202 -10.44 -3.35 -2.94
C GLN A 202 -9.01 -2.92 -3.30
N SER A 203 -8.17 -3.87 -3.72
CA SER A 203 -6.80 -3.58 -4.17
C SER A 203 -6.77 -2.81 -5.50
N GLU A 204 -7.70 -3.10 -6.41
CA GLU A 204 -7.88 -2.35 -7.66
C GLU A 204 -8.44 -0.95 -7.38
N GLY A 205 -9.42 -0.83 -6.49
CA GLY A 205 -10.11 0.42 -6.11
C GLY A 205 -9.29 1.37 -5.22
N GLY A 206 -8.09 0.96 -4.81
CA GLY A 206 -7.11 1.78 -4.09
C GLY A 206 -6.09 2.48 -5.00
N ASN A 207 -6.15 2.28 -6.32
CA ASN A 207 -5.23 2.91 -7.26
C ASN A 207 -5.61 4.37 -7.53
N ASP A 208 -4.62 5.27 -7.58
CA ASP A 208 -4.75 6.71 -7.88
C ASP A 208 -5.63 7.03 -9.12
N LYS A 209 -5.71 6.11 -10.09
CA LYS A 209 -6.54 6.25 -11.29
C LYS A 209 -8.03 6.34 -10.99
N ASP A 210 -8.53 5.55 -10.04
CA ASP A 210 -9.94 5.55 -9.67
C ASP A 210 -10.30 6.82 -8.88
N ALA A 211 -9.35 7.34 -8.09
CA ALA A 211 -9.50 8.62 -7.40
C ALA A 211 -9.55 9.81 -8.39
N ASP A 212 -8.71 9.78 -9.44
CA ASP A 212 -8.71 10.78 -10.50
C ASP A 212 -9.97 10.74 -11.37
N GLU A 213 -10.44 9.56 -11.74
CA GLU A 213 -11.71 9.40 -12.47
C GLU A 213 -12.92 9.84 -11.64
N LEU A 214 -12.96 9.47 -10.35
CA LEU A 214 -14.00 9.91 -9.43
C LEU A 214 -13.97 11.44 -9.24
N SER A 215 -12.78 12.02 -9.14
CA SER A 215 -12.59 13.48 -9.08
C SER A 215 -13.17 14.16 -10.32
N LYS A 216 -12.84 13.68 -11.53
CA LYS A 216 -13.37 14.21 -12.80
C LYS A 216 -14.90 14.08 -12.88
N LYS A 217 -15.45 12.91 -12.56
CA LYS A 217 -16.90 12.66 -12.53
C LYS A 217 -17.59 13.60 -11.55
N TYR A 218 -17.03 13.79 -10.36
CA TYR A 218 -17.62 14.66 -9.36
C TYR A 218 -17.60 16.13 -9.79
N VAL A 219 -16.51 16.61 -10.39
CA VAL A 219 -16.46 17.98 -10.95
C VAL A 219 -17.50 18.16 -12.05
N ALA A 220 -17.67 17.17 -12.95
CA ALA A 220 -18.67 17.22 -14.01
C ALA A 220 -20.10 17.31 -13.47
N GLU A 221 -20.45 16.49 -12.47
CA GLU A 221 -21.77 16.57 -11.80
C GLU A 221 -21.98 17.91 -11.10
N LEU A 222 -20.96 18.44 -10.43
CA LEU A 222 -21.04 19.74 -9.77
C LEU A 222 -21.27 20.86 -10.78
N ARG A 223 -20.63 20.79 -11.96
CA ARG A 223 -20.85 21.74 -13.06
C ARG A 223 -22.27 21.64 -13.63
N GLN A 224 -22.79 20.44 -13.85
CA GLN A 224 -24.17 20.26 -14.33
C GLN A 224 -25.21 20.77 -13.34
N LYS A 225 -24.98 20.59 -12.04
CA LYS A 225 -25.88 21.05 -10.97
C LYS A 225 -25.69 22.53 -10.61
N ALA A 226 -24.60 23.15 -11.05
CA ALA A 226 -24.33 24.56 -10.80
C ALA A 226 -24.92 25.41 -11.93
N LYS A 227 -25.68 26.44 -11.55
CA LYS A 227 -26.02 27.52 -12.48
C LYS A 227 -24.79 28.42 -12.61
N ILE A 228 -24.01 28.23 -13.66
CA ILE A 228 -22.85 29.07 -13.99
C ILE A 228 -23.34 30.16 -14.94
N VAL A 229 -23.25 31.42 -14.53
CA VAL A 229 -23.53 32.58 -15.38
C VAL A 229 -22.20 33.27 -15.61
N GLU A 230 -21.69 33.20 -16.84
CA GLU A 230 -20.53 33.98 -17.26
C GLU A 230 -20.97 35.43 -17.47
N ARG A 231 -20.22 36.37 -16.90
CA ARG A 231 -20.44 37.82 -17.03
C ARG A 231 -19.31 38.42 -17.83
#